data_AF-L0JUS2-F1
#
_entry.id   AF-L0JUS2-F1
#
_cell.length_a   1.000
_cell.length_b   1.000
_cell.length_c   1.000
_cell.angle_alpha   90.00
_cell.angle_beta   90.00
_cell.angle_gamma   90.00
#
_symmetry.space_group_name_H-M   'P 1'
#
loop_
_entity.id
_entity.type
_entity.pdbx_description
1 polymer ?
#
loop_
_entity_poly.entity_id
_entity_poly.type
_entity_poly.pdbx_seq_one_letter_code
_entity_poly.pdbx_strand_id
1 'polypeptide(L)'
;MEINIFVEGSNTTANSKNIPVEDYYQGLFRSISSLKGELSNYGETNLYVFSDDFGVAKGSEMADSVLTSGQSIDSSTMVDNAQECLRDAAASADVMIILLSTNLFKNTVNQIWNELVSVATPESIWCLGAAQSTLSDLDLHALEKKECTVLTYQRVGVARLGKETRSELLEAVRQKSR
;
A
#
# COMPACT_ATOMS: atom_id res chain seq x y z
N MET A 1 -0.55 -9.40 14.45
CA MET A 1 0.38 -8.63 13.59
C MET A 1 -0.33 -7.38 13.11
N GLU A 2 0.38 -6.27 12.94
CA GLU A 2 -0.12 -5.08 12.25
C GLU A 2 0.31 -5.11 10.78
N ILE A 3 -0.67 -5.11 9.88
CA ILE A 3 -0.46 -5.28 8.44
C ILE A 3 -1.04 -4.06 7.72
N ASN A 4 -0.19 -3.29 7.06
CA ASN A 4 -0.56 -2.06 6.37
C ASN A 4 -0.38 -2.21 4.85
N ILE A 5 -1.47 -2.03 4.09
CA ILE A 5 -1.51 -2.12 2.62
C ILE A 5 -1.76 -0.72 2.06
N PHE A 6 -0.88 -0.22 1.21
CA PHE A 6 -0.98 1.06 0.53
C PHE A 6 -1.16 0.84 -0.96
N VAL A 7 -2.25 1.34 -1.52
CA VAL A 7 -2.55 1.20 -2.95
C VAL A 7 -3.06 2.51 -3.53
N GLU A 8 -2.83 2.69 -4.81
CA GLU A 8 -3.45 3.79 -5.57
C GLU A 8 -4.91 3.46 -5.89
N GLY A 9 -5.78 4.46 -5.96
CA GLY A 9 -7.14 4.31 -6.49
C GLY A 9 -7.13 3.79 -7.93
N SER A 10 -8.30 3.47 -8.46
CA SER A 10 -8.44 3.17 -9.90
C SER A 10 -9.70 3.79 -10.47
N ASN A 11 -9.88 3.72 -11.78
CA ASN A 11 -11.18 4.03 -12.35
C ASN A 11 -12.23 3.04 -11.84
N THR A 12 -13.45 3.52 -11.65
CA THR A 12 -14.57 2.73 -11.18
C THR A 12 -15.77 2.80 -12.13
N THR A 13 -16.60 1.76 -12.09
CA THR A 13 -17.93 1.71 -12.70
C THR A 13 -19.04 1.62 -11.65
N ALA A 14 -18.72 1.85 -10.37
CA ALA A 14 -19.69 1.79 -9.29
C ALA A 14 -20.70 2.93 -9.41
N ASN A 15 -21.99 2.55 -9.42
CA ASN A 15 -23.10 3.52 -9.46
C ASN A 15 -23.51 4.02 -8.07
N SER A 16 -23.01 3.39 -7.00
CA SER A 16 -23.26 3.78 -5.61
C SER A 16 -21.96 4.23 -4.96
N LYS A 17 -22.06 5.32 -4.18
CA LYS A 17 -20.99 5.78 -3.29
C LYS A 17 -21.26 5.41 -1.82
N ASN A 18 -22.42 4.86 -1.50
CA ASN A 18 -22.76 4.40 -0.15
C ASN A 18 -22.22 2.98 0.11
N ILE A 19 -20.93 2.80 -0.13
CA ILE A 19 -20.16 1.57 0.05
C ILE A 19 -18.74 1.94 0.49
N PRO A 20 -17.99 1.01 1.13
CA PRO A 20 -16.59 1.24 1.46
C PRO A 20 -15.72 1.60 0.24
N VAL A 21 -14.69 2.41 0.44
CA VAL A 21 -13.72 2.82 -0.62
C VAL A 21 -13.12 1.59 -1.31
N GLU A 22 -12.82 0.54 -0.55
CA GLU A 22 -12.24 -0.69 -1.11
C GLU A 22 -13.19 -1.46 -2.05
N ASP A 23 -14.49 -1.31 -1.84
CA ASP A 23 -15.52 -1.91 -2.70
C ASP A 23 -15.91 -0.98 -3.85
N TYR A 24 -15.74 0.34 -3.67
CA TYR A 24 -16.03 1.36 -4.66
C TYR A 24 -15.23 1.17 -5.95
N TYR A 25 -13.94 0.83 -5.88
CA TYR A 25 -13.09 0.77 -7.07
C TYR A 25 -13.35 -0.44 -7.99
N GLN A 26 -13.94 -1.52 -7.47
CA GLN A 26 -14.29 -2.73 -8.23
C GLN A 26 -13.12 -3.29 -9.09
N GLY A 27 -13.43 -4.16 -10.06
CA GLY A 27 -12.47 -4.62 -11.08
C GLY A 27 -11.14 -5.16 -10.52
N LEU A 28 -10.04 -4.55 -10.96
CA LEU A 28 -8.66 -4.93 -10.56
C LEU A 28 -8.41 -4.72 -9.05
N PHE A 29 -9.19 -3.85 -8.40
CA PHE A 29 -9.09 -3.62 -6.96
C PHE A 29 -9.53 -4.85 -6.14
N ARG A 30 -10.36 -5.74 -6.71
CA ARG A 30 -10.75 -7.01 -6.06
C ARG A 30 -9.56 -7.88 -5.68
N SER A 31 -8.47 -7.80 -6.44
CA SER A 31 -7.24 -8.55 -6.11
C SER A 31 -6.60 -8.09 -4.80
N ILE A 32 -6.75 -6.80 -4.47
CA ILE A 32 -6.32 -6.18 -3.21
C ILE A 32 -7.29 -6.53 -2.09
N SER A 33 -8.61 -6.41 -2.31
CA SER A 33 -9.60 -6.80 -1.30
C SER A 33 -9.47 -8.27 -0.90
N SER A 34 -9.20 -9.14 -1.88
CA SER A 34 -8.89 -10.56 -1.61
C SER A 34 -7.58 -10.74 -0.84
N LEU A 35 -6.53 -9.95 -1.15
CA LEU A 35 -5.26 -9.99 -0.41
C LEU A 35 -5.48 -9.59 1.05
N LYS A 36 -6.19 -8.50 1.28
CA LYS A 36 -6.56 -8.01 2.61
C LYS A 36 -7.31 -9.10 3.39
N GLY A 37 -8.31 -9.74 2.78
CA GLY A 37 -9.08 -10.81 3.40
C GLY A 37 -8.22 -12.02 3.81
N GLU A 38 -7.25 -12.40 2.98
CA GLU A 38 -6.32 -13.49 3.32
C GLU A 38 -5.36 -13.10 4.45
N LEU A 39 -4.80 -11.89 4.42
CA LEU A 39 -3.89 -11.36 5.43
C LEU A 39 -4.57 -11.13 6.79
N SER A 40 -5.87 -10.83 6.79
CA SER A 40 -6.66 -10.62 8.00
C SER A 40 -6.72 -11.86 8.90
N ASN A 41 -6.39 -13.05 8.38
CA ASN A 41 -6.28 -14.26 9.19
C ASN A 41 -5.03 -14.28 10.10
N TYR A 42 -4.08 -13.37 9.87
CA TYR A 42 -2.79 -13.32 10.57
C TYR A 42 -2.62 -12.05 11.42
N GLY A 43 -3.51 -11.07 11.29
CA GLY A 43 -3.40 -9.82 12.01
C GLY A 43 -4.41 -8.75 11.61
N GLU A 44 -4.36 -7.62 12.31
CA GLU A 44 -5.13 -6.43 11.96
C GLU A 44 -4.61 -5.89 10.63
N THR A 45 -5.46 -5.91 9.61
CA THR A 45 -5.09 -5.53 8.25
C THR A 45 -5.77 -4.23 7.85
N ASN A 46 -4.97 -3.18 7.77
CA ASN A 46 -5.38 -1.86 7.32
C ASN A 46 -5.08 -1.71 5.84
N LEU A 47 -6.06 -1.20 5.09
CA LEU A 47 -5.91 -0.81 3.70
C LEU A 47 -6.02 0.69 3.60
N TYR A 48 -5.07 1.33 2.94
CA TYR A 48 -5.04 2.75 2.63
C TYR A 48 -5.05 2.93 1.12
N VAL A 49 -5.89 3.85 0.66
CA VAL A 49 -6.07 4.15 -0.76
C VAL A 49 -5.70 5.59 -1.03
N PHE A 50 -4.77 5.79 -1.96
CA PHE A 50 -4.32 7.11 -2.40
C PHE A 50 -5.05 7.50 -3.68
N SER A 51 -5.66 8.68 -3.72
CA SER A 51 -6.44 9.15 -4.86
C SER A 51 -6.39 10.66 -4.97
N ASP A 52 -6.31 11.18 -6.19
CA ASP A 52 -6.42 12.63 -6.44
C ASP A 52 -7.80 13.19 -6.06
N ASP A 53 -8.83 12.33 -5.96
CA ASP A 53 -10.19 12.74 -5.64
C ASP A 53 -10.37 13.09 -4.15
N PHE A 54 -9.62 12.43 -3.24
CA PHE A 54 -9.81 12.56 -1.79
C PHE A 54 -8.52 12.46 -0.97
N GLY A 55 -7.34 12.45 -1.62
CA GLY A 55 -6.05 12.34 -0.95
C GLY A 55 -5.76 10.92 -0.49
N VAL A 56 -5.98 10.65 0.80
CA VAL A 56 -5.74 9.36 1.45
C VAL A 56 -6.97 8.97 2.25
N ALA A 57 -7.46 7.75 2.05
CA ALA A 57 -8.56 7.19 2.85
C ALA A 57 -8.28 5.74 3.24
N LYS A 58 -8.79 5.30 4.37
CA LYS A 58 -8.87 3.89 4.73
C LYS A 58 -9.88 3.19 3.83
N GLY A 59 -9.59 1.95 3.44
CA GLY A 59 -10.46 1.14 2.58
C GLY A 59 -11.85 0.90 3.18
N SER A 60 -11.97 0.93 4.52
CA SER A 60 -13.23 0.78 5.26
C SER A 60 -14.05 2.06 5.38
N GLU A 61 -13.50 3.24 5.04
CA GLU A 61 -14.26 4.48 5.02
C GLU A 61 -15.30 4.46 3.90
N MET A 62 -16.41 5.17 4.09
CA MET A 62 -17.47 5.22 3.09
C MET A 62 -17.04 6.13 1.93
N ALA A 63 -17.25 5.66 0.70
CA ALA A 63 -16.83 6.40 -0.49
C ALA A 63 -17.58 7.74 -0.62
N ASP A 64 -18.84 7.81 -0.22
CA ASP A 64 -19.61 9.05 -0.22
C ASP A 64 -19.01 10.09 0.72
N SER A 65 -18.57 9.72 1.93
CA SER A 65 -17.98 10.67 2.89
C SER A 65 -16.66 11.25 2.43
N VAL A 66 -15.82 10.46 1.75
CA VAL A 66 -14.50 10.94 1.28
C VAL A 66 -14.59 11.65 -0.07
N LEU A 67 -15.57 11.30 -0.92
CA LEU A 67 -15.77 11.91 -2.25
C LEU A 67 -16.68 13.15 -2.24
N THR A 68 -17.43 13.42 -1.16
CA THR A 68 -18.40 14.53 -1.11
C THR A 68 -17.78 15.91 -0.92
N SER A 69 -16.49 16.00 -0.62
CA SER A 69 -15.79 17.29 -0.52
C SER A 69 -15.78 18.05 -1.85
N GLY A 70 -15.98 17.39 -3.01
CA GLY A 70 -16.17 18.02 -4.32
C GLY A 70 -15.00 18.87 -4.82
N GLN A 71 -13.93 18.96 -4.03
CA GLN A 71 -12.68 19.63 -4.32
C GLN A 71 -11.67 18.53 -4.59
N SER A 72 -11.17 18.45 -5.82
CA SER A 72 -9.94 17.69 -6.07
C SER A 72 -8.90 18.17 -5.08
N ILE A 73 -8.32 17.26 -4.31
CA ILE A 73 -7.24 17.64 -3.40
C ILE A 73 -6.05 18.01 -4.27
N ASP A 74 -5.36 19.09 -3.93
CA ASP A 74 -4.13 19.42 -4.63
C ASP A 74 -3.13 18.27 -4.49
N SER A 75 -2.44 17.95 -5.59
CA SER A 75 -1.55 16.79 -5.65
C SER A 75 -0.46 16.86 -4.57
N SER A 76 0.00 18.07 -4.20
CA SER A 76 0.97 18.24 -3.10
C SER A 76 0.39 17.80 -1.76
N THR A 77 -0.84 18.19 -1.45
CA THR A 77 -1.52 17.82 -0.19
C THR A 77 -1.78 16.31 -0.11
N MET A 78 -2.13 15.67 -1.23
CA MET A 78 -2.26 14.21 -1.26
C MET A 78 -0.92 13.52 -0.98
N VAL A 79 0.16 14.01 -1.60
CA VAL A 79 1.51 13.47 -1.39
C VAL A 79 1.95 13.63 0.07
N ASP A 80 1.72 14.79 0.67
CA ASP A 80 2.08 15.05 2.07
C ASP A 80 1.33 14.11 3.01
N ASN A 81 0.02 13.97 2.84
CA ASN A 81 -0.81 13.05 3.63
C ASN A 81 -0.38 11.58 3.44
N ALA A 82 -0.03 11.19 2.22
CA ALA A 82 0.45 9.84 1.93
C ALA A 82 1.80 9.59 2.62
N GLN A 83 2.72 10.56 2.59
CA GLN A 83 4.01 10.45 3.26
C GLN A 83 3.87 10.38 4.78
N GLU A 84 2.99 11.18 5.40
CA GLU A 84 2.68 11.09 6.84
C GLU A 84 2.15 9.69 7.19
N CYS A 85 1.15 9.21 6.46
CA CYS A 85 0.55 7.90 6.70
C CYS A 85 1.56 6.75 6.54
N LEU A 86 2.47 6.84 5.56
CA LEU A 86 3.55 5.87 5.37
C LEU A 86 4.53 5.87 6.55
N ARG A 87 4.89 7.04 7.10
CA ARG A 87 5.80 7.15 8.25
C ARG A 87 5.19 6.53 9.50
N ASP A 88 3.93 6.84 9.79
CA ASP A 88 3.23 6.33 10.97
C ASP A 88 3.16 4.80 10.94
N ALA A 89 2.82 4.23 9.78
CA ALA A 89 2.78 2.79 9.61
C ALA A 89 4.17 2.15 9.68
N ALA A 90 5.21 2.75 9.08
CA ALA A 90 6.55 2.17 9.08
C ALA A 90 7.13 1.98 10.49
N ALA A 91 6.73 2.81 11.46
CA ALA A 91 7.22 2.74 12.84
C ALA A 91 6.65 1.55 13.64
N SER A 92 5.54 0.95 13.19
CA SER A 92 4.76 -0.03 13.96
C SER A 92 4.39 -1.30 13.19
N ALA A 93 4.43 -1.27 11.85
CA ALA A 93 3.99 -2.38 11.01
C ALA A 93 4.89 -3.62 11.11
N ASP A 94 4.28 -4.77 11.36
CA ASP A 94 4.91 -6.08 11.13
C ASP A 94 5.03 -6.39 9.64
N VAL A 95 4.09 -5.87 8.85
CA VAL A 95 3.99 -6.09 7.40
C VAL A 95 3.59 -4.80 6.70
N MET A 96 4.44 -4.33 5.78
CA MET A 96 4.23 -3.12 4.99
C MET A 96 4.16 -3.47 3.50
N ILE A 97 3.01 -3.28 2.87
CA ILE A 97 2.76 -3.61 1.47
C ILE A 97 2.46 -2.33 0.71
N ILE A 98 3.29 -1.95 -0.26
CA ILE A 98 3.15 -0.69 -1.01
C ILE A 98 3.04 -0.99 -2.51
N LEU A 99 1.87 -0.76 -3.11
CA LEU A 99 1.54 -1.10 -4.50
C LEU A 99 1.03 0.13 -5.25
N LEU A 100 1.94 0.98 -5.71
CA LEU A 100 1.64 2.29 -6.32
C LEU A 100 2.10 2.35 -7.78
N SER A 101 1.55 3.28 -8.57
CA SER A 101 2.13 3.63 -9.87
C SER A 101 3.52 4.27 -9.72
N THR A 102 4.31 4.25 -10.80
CA THR A 102 5.63 4.88 -10.85
C THR A 102 5.63 6.31 -10.34
N ASN A 103 4.69 7.14 -10.81
CA ASN A 103 4.67 8.57 -10.48
C ASN A 103 4.36 8.76 -9.00
N LEU A 104 3.33 8.09 -8.50
CA LEU A 104 2.91 8.22 -7.12
C LEU A 104 3.98 7.67 -6.17
N PHE A 105 4.59 6.53 -6.49
CA PHE A 105 5.67 5.94 -5.70
C PHE A 105 6.88 6.88 -5.63
N LYS A 106 7.29 7.50 -6.75
CA LYS A 106 8.41 8.44 -6.78
C LYS A 106 8.16 9.71 -5.97
N ASN A 107 6.93 10.20 -5.96
CA ASN A 107 6.56 11.42 -5.25
C ASN A 107 6.28 11.18 -3.76
N THR A 108 5.99 9.95 -3.37
CA THR A 108 5.70 9.58 -1.97
C THR A 108 6.89 8.80 -1.39
N VAL A 109 6.96 7.50 -1.64
CA VAL A 109 7.92 6.56 -1.04
C VAL A 109 9.37 6.98 -1.28
N ASN A 110 9.77 7.31 -2.51
CA ASN A 110 11.18 7.63 -2.79
C ASN A 110 11.65 8.89 -2.03
N GLN A 111 10.77 9.87 -1.85
CA GLN A 111 11.12 11.13 -1.19
C GLN A 111 11.47 10.93 0.28
N ILE A 112 10.88 9.91 0.92
CA ILE A 112 11.00 9.67 2.36
C ILE A 112 11.63 8.31 2.67
N TRP A 113 12.20 7.61 1.68
CA TRP A 113 12.66 6.22 1.82
C TRP A 113 13.60 6.04 3.01
N ASN A 114 14.59 6.93 3.15
CA ASN A 114 15.56 6.85 4.25
C ASN A 114 14.90 7.00 5.62
N GLU A 115 13.87 7.84 5.72
CA GLU A 115 13.09 8.00 6.96
C GLU A 115 12.31 6.72 7.26
N LEU A 116 11.60 6.16 6.27
CA LEU A 116 10.84 4.91 6.41
C LEU A 116 11.74 3.77 6.88
N VAL A 117 12.90 3.60 6.24
CA VAL A 117 13.85 2.57 6.64
C VAL A 117 14.44 2.85 8.02
N SER A 118 14.66 4.11 8.40
CA SER A 118 15.19 4.45 9.73
C SER A 118 14.26 4.04 10.86
N VAL A 119 12.94 4.19 10.68
CA VAL A 119 11.91 3.86 11.69
C VAL A 119 11.35 2.45 11.55
N ALA A 120 11.60 1.77 10.42
CA ALA A 120 11.13 0.41 10.17
C ALA A 120 11.41 -0.53 11.34
N THR A 121 10.37 -1.22 11.80
CA THR A 121 10.44 -2.29 12.80
C THR A 121 11.40 -3.39 12.31
N PRO A 122 12.40 -3.81 13.10
CA PRO A 122 13.27 -4.93 12.74
C PRO A 122 12.48 -6.20 12.44
N GLU A 123 13.02 -7.06 11.56
CA GLU A 123 12.38 -8.31 11.12
C GLU A 123 11.00 -8.14 10.45
N SER A 124 10.56 -6.92 10.14
CA SER A 124 9.29 -6.68 9.44
C SER A 124 9.34 -7.18 7.99
N ILE A 125 8.16 -7.42 7.42
CA ILE A 125 8.01 -7.88 6.03
C ILE A 125 7.62 -6.69 5.16
N TRP A 126 8.39 -6.41 4.12
CA TRP A 126 8.14 -5.32 3.18
C TRP A 126 7.86 -5.88 1.79
N CYS A 127 6.70 -5.57 1.20
CA CYS A 127 6.35 -5.94 -0.16
C CYS A 127 6.16 -4.70 -1.03
N LEU A 128 7.05 -4.49 -1.99
CA LEU A 128 7.07 -3.29 -2.83
C LEU A 128 6.69 -3.62 -4.27
N GLY A 129 5.57 -3.07 -4.74
CA GLY A 129 5.06 -3.25 -6.09
C GLY A 129 5.09 -1.95 -6.89
N ALA A 130 6.09 -1.78 -7.74
CA ALA A 130 6.24 -0.62 -8.63
C ALA A 130 6.97 -1.01 -9.93
N ALA A 131 7.19 -0.06 -10.84
CA ALA A 131 8.05 -0.30 -12.00
C ALA A 131 9.49 -0.56 -11.56
N GLN A 132 10.22 -1.39 -12.30
CA GLN A 132 11.62 -1.75 -12.00
C GLN A 132 12.50 -0.53 -11.80
N SER A 133 12.39 0.45 -12.70
CA SER A 133 13.17 1.69 -12.63
C SER A 133 12.91 2.50 -11.36
N THR A 134 11.77 2.30 -10.69
CA THR A 134 11.46 2.97 -9.43
C THR A 134 11.97 2.17 -8.24
N LEU A 135 11.85 0.84 -8.28
CA LEU A 135 12.38 -0.03 -7.23
C LEU A 135 13.92 0.02 -7.17
N SER A 136 14.58 0.15 -8.31
CA SER A 136 16.04 0.28 -8.40
C SER A 136 16.59 1.59 -7.82
N ASP A 137 15.74 2.61 -7.60
CA ASP A 137 16.13 3.87 -6.96
C ASP A 137 16.23 3.72 -5.42
N LEU A 138 15.77 2.60 -4.84
CA LEU A 138 15.75 2.37 -3.40
C LEU A 138 16.98 1.59 -2.92
N ASP A 139 17.56 2.01 -1.80
CA ASP A 139 18.52 1.18 -1.06
C ASP A 139 17.77 0.17 -0.19
N LEU A 140 17.46 -1.00 -0.77
CA LEU A 140 16.77 -2.09 -0.07
C LEU A 140 17.67 -2.79 0.97
N HIS A 141 19.00 -2.72 0.80
CA HIS A 141 19.95 -3.34 1.74
C HIS A 141 19.86 -2.72 3.14
N ALA A 142 19.40 -1.48 3.26
CA ALA A 142 19.19 -0.84 4.54
C ALA A 142 18.05 -1.50 5.36
N LEU A 143 17.03 -2.08 4.72
CA LEU A 143 16.02 -2.91 5.39
C LEU A 143 16.57 -4.30 5.73
N GLU A 144 17.32 -4.92 4.82
CA GLU A 144 17.91 -6.24 5.06
C GLU A 144 18.89 -6.24 6.26
N LYS A 145 19.61 -5.14 6.48
CA LYS A 145 20.45 -4.93 7.68
C LYS A 145 19.67 -4.93 8.99
N LYS A 146 18.36 -4.68 8.94
CA LYS A 146 17.43 -4.79 10.06
C LYS A 146 16.74 -6.16 10.12
N GLU A 147 17.24 -7.13 9.35
CA GLU A 147 16.67 -8.48 9.23
C GLU A 147 15.26 -8.49 8.64
N CYS A 148 14.83 -7.39 8.00
CA CYS A 148 13.55 -7.33 7.34
C CYS A 148 13.53 -8.23 6.09
N THR A 149 12.40 -8.91 5.88
CA THR A 149 12.16 -9.64 4.63
C THR A 149 11.66 -8.67 3.58
N VAL A 150 12.39 -8.49 2.48
CA VAL A 150 12.01 -7.57 1.40
C VAL A 150 11.61 -8.37 0.16
N LEU A 151 10.34 -8.23 -0.25
CA LEU A 151 9.78 -8.79 -1.46
C LEU A 151 9.53 -7.67 -2.45
N THR A 152 9.89 -7.89 -3.72
CA THR A 152 9.63 -6.91 -4.78
C THR A 152 8.79 -7.52 -5.89
N TYR A 153 7.83 -6.75 -6.38
CA TYR A 153 7.07 -7.09 -7.57
C TYR A 153 7.29 -6.02 -8.63
N GLN A 154 8.04 -6.38 -9.66
CA GLN A 154 8.14 -5.55 -10.86
C GLN A 154 6.78 -5.54 -11.56
N ARG A 155 6.07 -4.42 -11.48
CA ARG A 155 4.78 -4.24 -12.16
C ARG A 155 5.01 -4.17 -13.67
N VAL A 156 4.64 -5.24 -14.36
CA VAL A 156 4.57 -5.32 -15.83
C VAL A 156 3.09 -5.46 -16.21
N GLY A 157 2.45 -4.35 -16.56
CA GLY A 157 1.03 -4.31 -16.95
C GLY A 157 0.08 -3.89 -15.83
N VAL A 158 -1.17 -4.36 -15.91
CA VAL A 158 -2.29 -3.85 -15.08
C VAL A 158 -2.40 -4.52 -13.70
N ALA A 159 -1.72 -5.64 -13.48
CA ALA A 159 -1.76 -6.34 -12.20
C ALA A 159 -1.08 -5.50 -11.12
N ARG A 160 -1.73 -5.43 -9.95
CA ARG A 160 -1.19 -4.70 -8.78
C ARG A 160 -0.16 -5.55 -8.01
N LEU A 161 -0.36 -6.87 -7.98
CA LEU A 161 0.58 -7.85 -7.42
C LEU A 161 0.54 -9.15 -8.23
N GLY A 162 1.70 -9.72 -8.54
CA GLY A 162 1.81 -11.00 -9.24
C GLY A 162 1.43 -12.19 -8.35
N LYS A 163 1.00 -13.31 -8.95
CA LYS A 163 0.61 -14.52 -8.21
C LYS A 163 1.76 -15.12 -7.40
N GLU A 164 2.98 -15.07 -7.94
CA GLU A 164 4.19 -15.59 -7.30
C GLU A 164 4.53 -14.75 -6.06
N THR A 165 4.75 -13.44 -6.22
CA THR A 165 5.03 -12.53 -5.10
C THR A 165 3.91 -12.52 -4.06
N ARG A 166 2.65 -12.67 -4.48
CA ARG A 166 1.52 -12.84 -3.54
C ARG A 166 1.69 -14.10 -2.68
N SER A 167 2.02 -15.23 -3.30
CA SER A 167 2.22 -16.49 -2.59
C SER A 167 3.41 -16.40 -1.62
N GLU A 168 4.51 -15.79 -2.05
CA GLU A 168 5.70 -15.54 -1.21
C GLU A 168 5.36 -14.64 -0.01
N LEU A 169 4.63 -13.56 -0.24
CA LEU A 169 4.16 -12.66 0.82
C LEU A 169 3.31 -13.40 1.85
N LEU A 170 2.32 -14.17 1.40
CA LEU A 170 1.44 -14.93 2.30
C LEU A 170 2.21 -15.97 3.10
N GLU A 171 3.18 -16.65 2.49
CA GLU A 171 4.01 -17.62 3.20
C GLU A 171 4.95 -16.95 4.21
N ALA A 172 5.55 -15.81 3.87
CA ALA A 172 6.39 -15.04 4.80
C ALA A 172 5.57 -14.55 6.01
N VAL A 173 4.37 -14.00 5.79
CA VAL A 173 3.46 -13.58 6.86
C VAL A 173 3.05 -14.77 7.73
N ARG A 174 2.70 -15.89 7.09
CA ARG A 174 2.35 -17.13 7.80
C ARG A 174 3.50 -17.62 8.69
N GLN A 175 4.74 -17.57 8.21
CA GLN A 175 5.91 -17.97 8.99
C GLN A 175 6.15 -17.06 10.19
N LYS A 176 6.03 -15.73 10.00
CA LYS A 176 6.19 -14.75 11.09
C LYS A 176 5.06 -14.82 12.13
N SER A 177 3.86 -15.25 11.73
CA SER A 177 2.70 -15.39 12.63
C SER A 177 2.72 -16.62 13.54
N ARG A 178 3.67 -17.55 13.35
CA ARG A 178 3.81 -18.77 14.15
C ARG A 178 4.66 -18.53 15.39
#